data_AF-M1ZTS3-F1
#
_entry.id   AF-M1ZTS3-F1
#
_cell.length_a   1.000
_cell.length_b   1.000
_cell.length_c   1.000
_cell.angle_alpha   90.00
_cell.angle_beta   90.00
_cell.angle_gamma   90.00
#
_symmetry.space_group_name_H-M   'P 1'
#
loop_
_entity.id
_entity.type
_entity.pdbx_description
1 polymer ?
#
loop_
_entity_poly.entity_id
_entity_poly.type
_entity_poly.pdbx_seq_one_letter_code
_entity_poly.pdbx_strand_id
1 'polypeptide(L)'
;KNLLEVTKDFKGIVEIIVKNVIIPLVPIHIAGIFSKLTASGEIVQTLKTFSSVYLIIIPLQIAYIVLQYFVAYAVSRKSPIKAIKNMIPGYMMALGTQSSAASIPVNLQCAKKNDLSDDVVDFVIPLCATIHLAGDTITLVLGAMGIMLMSGQTPTAPLMIPYIFMLGVTMVAAPGIPGGGVYATLGLLKDMLMFNPAQQGLMIAIHFAQDSFGTATNVCGDGAIAIVVDKLFRKKSISGEKMIKEEVFGEVI
;
A
#
# COMPACT_ATOMS: atom_id res chain seq x y z
N LYS A 1 -4.01 31.94 -9.60
CA LYS A 1 -3.87 30.52 -9.18
C LYS A 1 -4.97 30.22 -8.19
N ASN A 2 -5.78 29.18 -8.43
CA ASN A 2 -6.77 28.74 -7.44
C ASN A 2 -6.08 27.90 -6.34
N LEU A 3 -6.76 27.67 -5.21
CA LEU A 3 -6.20 26.92 -4.07
C LEU A 3 -5.75 25.51 -4.49
N LEU A 4 -6.46 24.88 -5.43
CA LEU A 4 -6.13 23.56 -5.95
C LEU A 4 -4.78 23.54 -6.68
N GLU A 5 -4.50 24.54 -7.51
CA GLU A 5 -3.21 24.68 -8.20
C GLU A 5 -2.07 24.91 -7.21
N VAL A 6 -2.27 25.75 -6.20
CA VAL A 6 -1.26 25.98 -5.15
C VAL A 6 -0.95 24.69 -4.39
N THR A 7 -1.97 23.91 -4.02
CA THR A 7 -1.78 22.62 -3.34
C THR A 7 -1.10 21.59 -4.23
N LYS A 8 -1.40 21.56 -5.54
CA LYS A 8 -0.72 20.69 -6.51
C LYS A 8 0.75 21.06 -6.68
N ASP A 9 1.05 22.35 -6.82
CA ASP A 9 2.42 22.85 -6.92
C ASP A 9 3.22 22.49 -5.65
N PHE A 10 2.62 22.70 -4.47
CA PHE A 10 3.23 22.36 -3.19
C PHE A 10 3.49 20.86 -3.05
N LYS A 11 2.52 20.02 -3.42
CA LYS A 11 2.71 18.56 -3.49
C LYS A 11 3.92 18.21 -4.37
N GLY A 12 4.01 18.80 -5.56
CA GLY A 12 5.14 18.58 -6.48
C GLY A 12 6.49 18.96 -5.87
N ILE A 13 6.56 20.08 -5.14
CA ILE A 13 7.77 20.49 -4.42
C ILE A 13 8.15 19.43 -3.36
N VAL A 14 7.19 18.97 -2.56
CA VAL A 14 7.43 17.94 -1.53
C VAL A 14 7.94 16.64 -2.18
N GLU A 15 7.34 16.18 -3.27
CA GLU A 15 7.80 14.99 -4.00
C GLU A 15 9.22 15.14 -4.52
N ILE A 16 9.58 16.31 -5.07
CA ILE A 16 10.94 16.61 -5.54
C ILE A 16 11.95 16.58 -4.38
N ILE A 17 11.60 17.16 -3.23
CA ILE A 17 12.47 17.15 -2.04
C ILE A 17 12.66 15.73 -1.54
N VAL A 18 11.58 14.95 -1.40
CA VAL A 18 11.67 13.56 -0.94
C VAL A 18 12.55 12.75 -1.89
N LYS A 19 12.32 12.86 -3.19
CA LYS A 19 13.03 12.09 -4.21
C LYS A 19 14.52 12.45 -4.32
N ASN A 20 14.84 13.75 -4.35
CA ASN A 20 16.19 14.20 -4.69
C ASN A 20 17.05 14.54 -3.47
N VAL A 21 16.45 14.70 -2.30
CA VAL A 21 17.18 15.05 -1.07
C VAL A 21 17.04 13.94 -0.03
N ILE A 22 15.82 13.56 0.32
CA ILE A 22 15.60 12.62 1.43
C ILE A 22 16.07 11.21 1.05
N ILE A 23 15.56 10.63 -0.04
CA ILE A 23 15.89 9.25 -0.46
C ILE A 23 17.42 9.04 -0.59
N PRO A 24 18.20 9.93 -1.26
CA PRO A 24 19.66 9.78 -1.32
C PRO A 24 20.37 9.83 0.03
N LEU A 25 19.79 10.49 1.03
CA LEU A 25 20.34 10.57 2.39
C LEU A 25 19.92 9.40 3.28
N VAL A 26 18.87 8.65 2.92
CA VAL A 26 18.37 7.50 3.71
C VAL A 26 19.46 6.45 3.97
N PRO A 27 20.28 6.02 3.00
CA PRO A 27 21.35 5.06 3.26
C PRO A 27 22.34 5.54 4.34
N ILE A 28 22.69 6.83 4.33
CA ILE A 28 23.58 7.44 5.33
C ILE A 28 22.89 7.49 6.69
N HIS A 29 21.61 7.84 6.72
CA HIS A 29 20.81 7.86 7.94
C HIS A 29 20.71 6.46 8.58
N ILE A 30 20.38 5.45 7.79
CA ILE A 30 20.32 4.04 8.23
C ILE A 30 21.69 3.59 8.73
N ALA A 31 22.76 3.87 7.99
CA ALA A 31 24.12 3.55 8.44
C ALA A 31 24.43 4.16 9.82
N GLY A 32 24.07 5.44 10.03
CA GLY A 32 24.24 6.10 11.33
C GLY A 32 23.44 5.45 12.48
N ILE A 33 22.23 4.95 12.22
CA ILE A 33 21.46 4.19 13.21
C ILE A 33 22.17 2.89 13.56
N PHE A 34 22.59 2.11 12.56
CA PHE A 34 23.29 0.85 12.78
C PHE A 34 24.65 1.05 13.45
N SER A 35 25.37 2.14 13.18
CA SER A 35 26.58 2.50 13.90
C SER A 35 26.31 2.75 15.39
N LYS A 36 25.23 3.47 15.74
CA LYS A 36 24.83 3.68 17.14
C LYS A 36 24.44 2.38 17.84
N LEU A 37 23.67 1.52 17.17
CA LEU A 37 23.28 0.20 17.70
C LEU A 37 24.50 -0.72 17.91
N THR A 38 25.50 -0.61 17.05
CA THR A 38 26.76 -1.35 17.20
C THR A 38 27.51 -0.85 18.42
N ALA A 39 27.58 0.47 18.60
CA ALA A 39 28.23 1.08 19.77
C ALA A 39 27.51 0.77 21.10
N SER A 40 26.18 0.63 21.09
CA SER A 40 25.41 0.20 22.26
C SER A 40 25.40 -1.31 22.50
N GLY A 41 25.90 -2.11 21.55
CA GLY A 41 25.88 -3.58 21.62
C GLY A 41 24.51 -4.21 21.31
N GLU A 42 23.53 -3.43 20.87
CA GLU A 42 22.14 -3.87 20.65
C GLU A 42 21.90 -4.42 19.23
N ILE A 43 22.85 -4.24 18.31
CA ILE A 43 22.68 -4.57 16.88
C ILE A 43 22.20 -6.00 16.62
N VAL A 44 22.72 -6.99 17.35
CA VAL A 44 22.33 -8.41 17.17
C VAL A 44 20.86 -8.61 17.55
N GLN A 45 20.41 -8.02 18.65
CA GLN A 45 19.02 -8.08 19.09
C GLN A 45 18.11 -7.38 18.08
N THR A 46 18.50 -6.21 17.58
CA THR A 46 17.74 -5.49 16.55
C THR A 46 17.60 -6.29 15.26
N LEU A 47 18.69 -6.85 14.74
CA LEU A 47 18.67 -7.68 13.53
C LEU A 47 17.79 -8.94 13.69
N LYS A 48 17.82 -9.55 14.88
CA LYS A 48 16.94 -10.68 15.23
C LYS A 48 15.47 -10.26 15.21
N THR A 49 15.14 -9.12 15.81
CA THR A 49 13.77 -8.58 15.79
C THR A 49 13.32 -8.28 14.36
N PHE A 50 14.15 -7.62 13.54
CA PHE A 50 13.82 -7.29 12.15
C PHE A 50 13.53 -8.56 11.35
N SER A 51 14.40 -9.56 11.47
CA SER A 51 14.23 -10.86 10.81
C SER A 51 12.91 -11.53 11.23
N SER A 52 12.62 -11.59 12.53
CA SER A 52 11.38 -12.15 13.05
C SER A 52 10.15 -11.41 12.53
N VAL A 53 10.20 -10.08 12.43
CA VAL A 53 9.11 -9.26 11.91
C VAL A 53 8.90 -9.50 10.41
N TYR A 54 9.97 -9.62 9.61
CA TYR A 54 9.84 -9.92 8.17
C TYR A 54 9.30 -11.31 7.89
N LEU A 55 9.63 -12.30 8.72
CA LEU A 55 9.04 -13.65 8.64
C LEU A 55 7.53 -13.66 8.86
N ILE A 56 6.96 -12.59 9.42
CA ILE A 56 5.51 -12.42 9.58
C ILE A 56 4.95 -11.53 8.48
N ILE A 57 5.58 -10.39 8.19
CA ILE A 57 5.11 -9.40 7.20
C ILE A 57 4.98 -10.02 5.81
N ILE A 58 6.04 -10.66 5.30
CA ILE A 58 6.07 -11.11 3.90
C ILE A 58 5.03 -12.21 3.64
N PRO A 59 4.92 -13.27 4.48
CA PRO A 59 3.85 -14.25 4.30
C PRO A 59 2.46 -13.65 4.46
N LEU A 60 2.26 -12.68 5.37
CA LEU A 60 0.97 -12.03 5.55
C LEU A 60 0.58 -11.18 4.33
N GLN A 61 1.53 -10.47 3.72
CA GLN A 61 1.34 -9.74 2.47
C GLN A 61 0.93 -10.70 1.33
N ILE A 62 1.60 -11.84 1.18
CA ILE A 62 1.24 -12.86 0.20
C ILE A 62 -0.15 -13.44 0.49
N ALA A 63 -0.44 -13.77 1.74
CA ALA A 63 -1.75 -14.28 2.17
C ALA A 63 -2.86 -13.26 1.90
N TYR A 64 -2.58 -11.97 2.08
CA TYR A 64 -3.49 -10.87 1.77
C TYR A 64 -3.83 -10.81 0.28
N ILE A 65 -2.83 -10.90 -0.62
CA ILE A 65 -3.06 -10.97 -2.07
C ILE A 65 -3.96 -12.17 -2.40
N VAL A 66 -3.60 -13.35 -1.89
CA VAL A 66 -4.36 -14.58 -2.13
C VAL A 66 -5.82 -14.40 -1.69
N LEU A 67 -6.04 -13.88 -0.48
CA LEU A 67 -7.37 -13.61 0.05
C LEU A 67 -8.16 -12.64 -0.82
N GLN A 68 -7.56 -11.52 -1.25
CA GLN A 68 -8.23 -10.54 -2.12
C GLN A 68 -8.68 -11.17 -3.43
N TYR A 69 -7.85 -12.00 -4.06
CA TYR A 69 -8.23 -12.69 -5.29
C TYR A 69 -9.27 -13.78 -5.08
N PHE A 70 -9.31 -14.44 -3.92
CA PHE A 70 -10.41 -15.34 -3.56
C PHE A 70 -11.73 -14.58 -3.39
N VAL A 71 -11.71 -13.40 -2.76
CA VAL A 71 -12.89 -12.52 -2.67
C VAL A 71 -13.32 -12.07 -4.08
N ALA A 72 -12.37 -11.64 -4.92
CA ALA A 72 -12.65 -11.27 -6.30
C ALA A 72 -13.25 -12.43 -7.11
N TYR A 73 -12.79 -13.66 -6.88
CA TYR A 73 -13.39 -14.87 -7.45
C TYR A 73 -14.82 -15.10 -6.95
N ALA A 74 -15.09 -14.96 -5.65
CA ALA A 74 -16.42 -15.14 -5.10
C ALA A 74 -17.45 -14.18 -5.73
N VAL A 75 -17.04 -12.95 -6.07
CA VAL A 75 -17.89 -11.92 -6.69
C VAL A 75 -17.99 -12.09 -8.22
N SER A 76 -16.86 -12.23 -8.91
CA SER A 76 -16.79 -12.18 -10.38
C SER A 76 -16.85 -13.54 -11.07
N ARG A 77 -16.57 -14.63 -10.33
CA ARG A 77 -16.33 -15.99 -10.83
C ARG A 77 -15.13 -16.13 -11.79
N LYS A 78 -14.25 -15.13 -11.88
CA LYS A 78 -13.00 -15.20 -12.65
C LYS A 78 -11.94 -15.98 -11.87
N SER A 79 -11.23 -16.90 -12.54
CA SER A 79 -10.22 -17.75 -11.91
C SER A 79 -9.16 -16.93 -11.14
N PRO A 80 -8.99 -17.14 -9.82
CA PRO A 80 -8.04 -16.36 -9.02
C PRO A 80 -6.59 -16.63 -9.44
N ILE A 81 -6.28 -17.88 -9.83
CA ILE A 81 -4.93 -18.27 -10.26
C ILE A 81 -4.54 -17.57 -11.56
N LYS A 82 -5.44 -17.56 -12.57
CA LYS A 82 -5.20 -16.83 -13.83
C LYS A 82 -5.04 -15.34 -13.53
N ALA A 83 -5.88 -14.81 -12.65
CA ALA A 83 -5.88 -13.39 -12.33
C ALA A 83 -4.59 -12.92 -11.65
N ILE A 84 -4.09 -13.67 -10.67
CA ILE A 84 -2.80 -13.41 -10.03
C ILE A 84 -1.66 -13.55 -11.05
N LYS A 85 -1.68 -14.61 -11.88
CA LYS A 85 -0.63 -14.84 -12.88
C LYS A 85 -0.46 -13.68 -13.85
N ASN A 86 -1.58 -13.08 -14.27
CA ASN A 86 -1.57 -11.91 -15.15
C ASN A 86 -0.93 -10.67 -14.51
N MET A 87 -0.91 -10.60 -13.17
CA MET A 87 -0.43 -9.45 -12.40
C MET A 87 1.03 -9.57 -11.98
N ILE A 88 1.65 -10.74 -12.18
CA ILE A 88 3.08 -10.97 -11.88
C ILE A 88 3.99 -9.89 -12.49
N PRO A 89 3.84 -9.47 -13.76
CA PRO A 89 4.72 -8.42 -14.31
C PRO A 89 4.58 -7.08 -13.57
N GLY A 90 3.36 -6.70 -13.17
CA GLY A 90 3.11 -5.51 -12.34
C GLY A 90 3.74 -5.63 -10.96
N TYR A 91 3.59 -6.79 -10.32
CA TYR A 91 4.24 -7.10 -9.04
C TYR A 91 5.77 -6.97 -9.15
N MET A 92 6.38 -7.55 -10.19
CA MET A 92 7.83 -7.48 -10.40
C MET A 92 8.34 -6.06 -10.72
N MET A 93 7.56 -5.28 -11.48
CA MET A 93 7.84 -3.86 -11.73
C MET A 93 7.84 -3.06 -10.42
N ALA A 94 6.85 -3.27 -9.57
CA ALA A 94 6.73 -2.62 -8.27
C ALA A 94 7.84 -3.06 -7.30
N LEU A 95 8.22 -4.34 -7.34
CA LEU A 95 9.33 -4.87 -6.55
C LEU A 95 10.65 -4.19 -6.92
N GLY A 96 10.90 -3.96 -8.21
CA GLY A 96 12.12 -3.32 -8.70
C GLY A 96 12.14 -1.81 -8.55
N THR A 97 11.00 -1.14 -8.74
CA THR A 97 10.90 0.34 -8.70
C THR A 97 10.61 0.89 -7.31
N GLN A 98 10.05 0.07 -6.41
CA GLN A 98 9.57 0.50 -5.10
C GLN A 98 8.58 1.68 -5.19
N SER A 99 7.81 1.76 -6.29
CA SER A 99 6.81 2.82 -6.48
C SER A 99 5.56 2.31 -7.19
N SER A 100 4.41 2.47 -6.53
CA SER A 100 3.09 2.21 -7.12
C SER A 100 2.83 3.14 -8.30
N ALA A 101 3.17 4.43 -8.16
CA ALA A 101 2.97 5.44 -9.21
C ALA A 101 3.78 5.11 -10.48
N ALA A 102 5.04 4.71 -10.33
CA ALA A 102 5.88 4.29 -11.46
C ALA A 102 5.40 2.98 -12.12
N SER A 103 4.66 2.16 -11.38
CA SER A 103 4.16 0.86 -11.85
C SER A 103 2.82 0.95 -12.59
N ILE A 104 2.12 2.09 -12.55
CA ILE A 104 0.79 2.27 -13.17
C ILE A 104 0.74 1.78 -14.64
N PRO A 105 1.66 2.17 -15.55
CA PRO A 105 1.56 1.77 -16.95
C PRO A 105 1.62 0.26 -17.16
N VAL A 106 2.49 -0.42 -16.41
CA VAL A 106 2.62 -1.88 -16.45
C VAL A 106 1.40 -2.54 -15.79
N ASN A 107 0.91 -1.97 -14.69
CA ASN A 107 -0.21 -2.52 -13.95
C ASN A 107 -1.53 -2.45 -14.74
N LEU A 108 -1.75 -1.36 -15.48
CA LEU A 108 -2.87 -1.23 -16.43
C LEU A 108 -2.87 -2.38 -17.44
N GLN A 109 -1.72 -2.64 -18.07
CA GLN A 109 -1.60 -3.74 -19.04
C GLN A 109 -1.84 -5.11 -18.41
N CYS A 110 -1.40 -5.31 -17.16
CA CYS A 110 -1.65 -6.54 -16.41
C CYS A 110 -3.13 -6.72 -16.08
N ALA A 111 -3.79 -5.66 -15.60
CA ALA A 111 -5.20 -5.68 -15.25
C ALA A 111 -6.09 -5.91 -16.48
N LYS A 112 -5.76 -5.33 -17.65
CA LYS A 112 -6.51 -5.56 -18.91
C LYS A 112 -6.48 -7.03 -19.35
N LYS A 113 -5.43 -7.79 -19.04
CA LYS A 113 -5.35 -9.24 -19.31
C LYS A 113 -6.35 -10.08 -18.49
N ASN A 114 -7.02 -9.48 -17.50
CA ASN A 114 -8.07 -10.12 -16.71
C ASN A 114 -9.48 -9.98 -17.33
N ASP A 115 -9.58 -9.59 -18.60
CA ASP A 115 -10.85 -9.47 -19.34
C ASP A 115 -11.83 -8.47 -18.67
N LEU A 116 -11.30 -7.31 -18.28
CA LEU A 116 -12.02 -6.21 -17.62
C LEU A 116 -12.32 -5.10 -18.63
N SER A 117 -13.30 -4.25 -18.34
CA SER A 117 -13.56 -3.05 -19.16
C SER A 117 -12.44 -2.02 -19.03
N ASP A 118 -12.07 -1.40 -20.15
CA ASP A 118 -11.01 -0.38 -20.18
C ASP A 118 -11.34 0.80 -19.25
N ASP A 119 -12.58 1.29 -19.28
CA ASP A 119 -13.03 2.41 -18.43
C ASP A 119 -12.85 2.12 -16.93
N VAL A 120 -13.13 0.89 -16.49
CA VAL A 120 -12.94 0.50 -15.09
C VAL A 120 -11.46 0.39 -14.76
N VAL A 121 -10.66 -0.23 -15.63
CA VAL A 121 -9.22 -0.40 -15.36
C VAL A 121 -8.49 0.93 -15.35
N ASP A 122 -8.76 1.79 -16.32
CA ASP A 122 -8.14 3.10 -16.50
C ASP A 122 -8.53 4.09 -15.38
N PHE A 123 -9.64 3.83 -14.67
CA PHE A 123 -10.01 4.57 -13.45
C PHE A 123 -9.48 3.93 -12.16
N VAL A 124 -9.72 2.63 -11.95
CA VAL A 124 -9.46 1.96 -10.68
C VAL A 124 -7.97 1.83 -10.41
N ILE A 125 -7.15 1.46 -11.41
CA ILE A 125 -5.73 1.23 -11.19
C ILE A 125 -5.00 2.52 -10.76
N PRO A 126 -5.14 3.67 -11.44
CA PRO A 126 -4.50 4.91 -10.99
C PRO A 126 -5.02 5.41 -9.64
N LEU A 127 -6.32 5.22 -9.36
CA LEU A 127 -6.91 5.58 -8.07
C LEU A 127 -6.31 4.74 -6.94
N CYS A 128 -6.32 3.41 -7.08
CA CYS A 128 -5.82 2.48 -6.08
C CYS A 128 -4.30 2.63 -5.87
N ALA A 129 -3.52 2.94 -6.90
CA ALA A 129 -2.09 3.24 -6.76
C ALA A 129 -1.79 4.40 -5.78
N THR A 130 -2.80 5.21 -5.43
CA THR A 130 -2.71 6.27 -4.41
C THR A 130 -3.36 5.86 -3.09
N ILE A 131 -4.56 5.27 -3.11
CA ILE A 131 -5.37 5.09 -1.88
C ILE A 131 -5.32 3.68 -1.30
N HIS A 132 -4.78 2.71 -2.02
CA HIS A 132 -4.72 1.30 -1.61
C HIS A 132 -3.28 0.91 -1.26
N LEU A 133 -2.89 1.21 -0.02
CA LEU A 133 -1.55 0.97 0.53
C LEU A 133 -1.57 -0.14 1.59
N ALA A 134 -2.13 -1.30 1.24
CA ALA A 134 -2.32 -2.41 2.17
C ALA A 134 -1.00 -3.05 2.65
N GLY A 135 -0.04 -3.28 1.75
CA GLY A 135 1.28 -3.82 2.06
C GLY A 135 2.10 -2.90 2.98
N ASP A 136 2.01 -1.59 2.74
CA ASP A 136 2.57 -0.57 3.64
C ASP A 136 1.87 -0.58 4.99
N THR A 137 0.54 -0.63 5.02
CA THR A 137 -0.21 -0.64 6.28
C THR A 137 0.15 -1.87 7.11
N ILE A 138 0.22 -3.06 6.52
CA ILE A 138 0.67 -4.30 7.18
C ILE A 138 2.07 -4.09 7.78
N THR A 139 2.98 -3.53 6.99
CA THR A 139 4.35 -3.24 7.40
C THR A 139 4.41 -2.27 8.56
N LEU A 140 3.68 -1.17 8.47
CA LEU A 140 3.75 -0.06 9.41
C LEU A 140 3.14 -0.45 10.76
N VAL A 141 2.09 -1.28 10.76
CA VAL A 141 1.49 -1.83 11.99
C VAL A 141 2.40 -2.86 12.63
N LEU A 142 2.83 -3.89 11.89
CA LEU A 142 3.66 -4.96 12.46
C LEU A 142 5.07 -4.50 12.83
N GLY A 143 5.64 -3.58 12.05
CA GLY A 143 6.91 -2.93 12.35
C GLY A 143 6.85 -2.11 13.63
N ALA A 144 5.79 -1.30 13.81
CA ALA A 144 5.57 -0.56 15.05
C ALA A 144 5.42 -1.51 16.25
N MET A 145 4.62 -2.57 16.12
CA MET A 145 4.48 -3.59 17.19
C MET A 145 5.81 -4.27 17.51
N GLY A 146 6.64 -4.58 16.51
CA GLY A 146 7.96 -5.17 16.71
C GLY A 146 8.92 -4.24 17.46
N ILE A 147 8.94 -2.95 17.10
CA ILE A 147 9.75 -1.93 17.79
C ILE A 147 9.26 -1.72 19.22
N MET A 148 7.95 -1.69 19.45
CA MET A 148 7.36 -1.61 20.79
C MET A 148 7.84 -2.76 21.66
N LEU A 149 7.70 -4.01 21.20
CA LEU A 149 8.11 -5.20 21.94
C LEU A 149 9.62 -5.19 22.24
N MET A 150 10.44 -4.76 21.28
CA MET A 150 11.88 -4.62 21.48
C MET A 150 12.23 -3.55 22.52
N SER A 151 11.40 -2.51 22.64
CA SER A 151 11.57 -1.41 23.58
C SER A 151 10.90 -1.67 24.95
N GLY A 152 10.42 -2.90 25.18
CA GLY A 152 9.71 -3.27 26.42
C GLY A 152 8.27 -2.73 26.52
N GLN A 153 7.71 -2.23 25.43
CA GLN A 153 6.32 -1.76 25.35
C GLN A 153 5.42 -2.86 24.78
N THR A 154 4.27 -3.10 25.40
CA THR A 154 3.31 -4.09 24.92
C THR A 154 2.31 -3.45 23.95
N PRO A 155 2.18 -3.94 22.71
CA PRO A 155 1.15 -3.48 21.79
C PRO A 155 -0.23 -3.97 22.26
N THR A 156 -1.00 -3.10 22.90
CA THR A 156 -2.35 -3.41 23.38
C THR A 156 -3.40 -2.97 22.38
N ALA A 157 -4.56 -3.64 22.36
CA ALA A 157 -5.66 -3.27 21.46
C ALA A 157 -6.14 -1.82 21.64
N PRO A 158 -6.29 -1.27 22.86
CA PRO A 158 -6.68 0.14 23.05
C PRO A 158 -5.70 1.16 22.46
N LEU A 159 -4.41 0.80 22.35
CA LEU A 159 -3.39 1.65 21.73
C LEU A 159 -3.36 1.45 20.20
N MET A 160 -3.36 0.19 19.75
CA MET A 160 -3.16 -0.15 18.35
C MET A 160 -4.38 0.12 17.47
N ILE A 161 -5.60 -0.06 17.99
CA ILE A 161 -6.83 0.15 17.20
C ILE A 161 -6.94 1.61 16.72
N PRO A 162 -6.86 2.64 17.60
CA PRO A 162 -6.86 4.04 17.15
C PRO A 162 -5.73 4.34 16.17
N TYR A 163 -4.52 3.82 16.42
CA TYR A 163 -3.38 3.98 15.53
C TYR A 163 -3.67 3.41 14.13
N ILE A 164 -4.24 2.21 14.03
CA ILE A 164 -4.59 1.58 12.75
C ILE A 164 -5.63 2.42 11.98
N PHE A 165 -6.64 2.97 12.67
CA PHE A 165 -7.63 3.84 12.03
C PHE A 165 -6.99 5.12 11.49
N MET A 166 -6.18 5.80 12.30
CA MET A 166 -5.47 7.02 11.88
C MET A 166 -4.45 6.75 10.79
N LEU A 167 -3.80 5.58 10.83
CA LEU A 167 -2.92 5.12 9.78
C LEU A 167 -3.68 4.96 8.46
N GLY A 168 -4.87 4.33 8.48
CA GLY A 168 -5.72 4.20 7.31
C GLY A 168 -6.08 5.55 6.68
N VAL A 169 -6.44 6.55 7.49
CA VAL A 169 -6.69 7.93 7.01
C VAL A 169 -5.42 8.54 6.42
N THR A 170 -4.28 8.37 7.10
CA THR A 170 -2.99 8.94 6.68
C THR A 170 -2.48 8.32 5.39
N MET A 171 -2.70 7.02 5.17
CA MET A 171 -2.27 6.33 3.96
C MET A 171 -2.96 6.89 2.71
N VAL A 172 -4.21 7.35 2.79
CA VAL A 172 -4.88 8.02 1.65
C VAL A 172 -4.11 9.27 1.18
N ALA A 173 -3.38 9.92 2.09
CA ALA A 173 -2.57 11.10 1.80
C ALA A 173 -1.09 10.77 1.52
N ALA A 174 -0.67 9.52 1.68
CA ALA A 174 0.72 9.14 1.48
C ALA A 174 1.07 9.11 -0.02
N PRO A 175 2.23 9.67 -0.42
CA PRO A 175 2.63 9.66 -1.82
C PRO A 175 3.07 8.24 -2.24
N GLY A 176 2.73 7.82 -3.47
CA GLY A 176 3.09 6.52 -4.04
C GLY A 176 4.56 6.41 -4.52
N ILE A 177 5.49 6.99 -3.77
CA ILE A 177 6.93 7.01 -4.01
C ILE A 177 7.68 6.22 -2.93
N PRO A 178 8.95 5.81 -3.15
CA PRO A 178 9.69 5.02 -2.17
C PRO A 178 9.73 5.69 -0.79
N GLY A 179 9.38 4.94 0.26
CA GLY A 179 9.31 5.45 1.64
C GLY A 179 8.15 6.40 1.94
N GLY A 180 7.26 6.70 0.98
CA GLY A 180 6.16 7.65 1.15
C GLY A 180 5.24 7.30 2.34
N GLY A 181 4.93 6.01 2.52
CA GLY A 181 4.13 5.52 3.64
C GLY A 181 4.77 5.76 5.00
N VAL A 182 6.07 5.42 5.16
CA VAL A 182 6.76 5.60 6.45
C VAL A 182 6.90 7.07 6.83
N TYR A 183 7.18 7.94 5.85
CA TYR A 183 7.29 9.38 6.12
C TYR A 183 5.95 10.01 6.49
N ALA A 184 4.85 9.58 5.86
CA ALA A 184 3.51 10.06 6.20
C ALA A 184 3.11 9.68 7.64
N THR A 185 3.59 8.55 8.18
CA THR A 185 3.21 8.08 9.53
C THR A 185 4.13 8.57 10.65
N LEU A 186 5.25 9.25 10.39
CA LEU A 186 6.20 9.66 11.44
C LEU A 186 5.55 10.45 12.58
N GLY A 187 4.61 11.34 12.25
CA GLY A 187 3.82 12.08 13.25
C GLY A 187 2.96 11.17 14.12
N LEU A 188 2.29 10.17 13.51
CA LEU A 188 1.47 9.21 14.27
C LEU A 188 2.31 8.34 15.19
N LEU A 189 3.47 7.86 14.71
CA LEU A 189 4.40 7.07 15.52
C LEU A 189 4.85 7.87 16.75
N LYS A 190 5.16 9.15 16.56
CA LYS A 190 5.55 10.05 17.65
C LYS A 190 4.41 10.28 18.63
N ASP A 191 3.26 10.72 18.13
CA ASP A 191 2.24 11.32 18.99
C ASP A 191 1.26 10.28 19.55
N MET A 192 1.02 9.17 18.85
CA MET A 192 0.12 8.10 19.30
C MET A 192 0.87 6.96 19.99
N LEU A 193 2.05 6.59 19.49
CA LEU A 193 2.83 5.47 20.04
C LEU A 193 4.02 5.93 20.90
N MET A 194 4.20 7.24 21.08
CA MET A 194 5.30 7.82 21.88
C MET A 194 6.69 7.41 21.38
N PHE A 195 6.85 7.18 20.07
CA PHE A 195 8.14 6.80 19.51
C PHE A 195 9.11 7.97 19.56
N ASN A 196 10.25 7.73 20.19
CA ASN A 196 11.38 8.66 20.19
C ASN A 196 12.10 8.67 18.82
N PRO A 197 13.03 9.63 18.58
CA PRO A 197 13.72 9.72 17.29
C PRO A 197 14.50 8.46 16.88
N ALA A 198 15.03 7.69 17.85
CA ALA A 198 15.72 6.44 17.55
C ALA A 198 14.75 5.36 17.07
N GLN A 199 13.59 5.23 17.71
CA GLN A 199 12.52 4.30 17.31
C GLN A 199 11.93 4.67 15.93
N GLN A 200 11.76 5.96 15.64
CA GLN A 200 11.36 6.41 14.30
C GLN A 200 12.41 6.08 13.24
N GLY A 201 13.70 6.24 13.57
CA GLY A 201 14.80 5.81 12.72
C GLY A 201 14.77 4.30 12.43
N LEU A 202 14.54 3.48 13.46
CA LEU A 202 14.35 2.03 13.29
C LEU A 202 13.15 1.72 12.40
N MET A 203 12.06 2.49 12.52
CA MET A 203 10.88 2.32 11.67
C MET A 203 11.19 2.60 10.19
N ILE A 204 11.94 3.66 9.91
CA ILE A 204 12.44 3.97 8.56
C ILE A 204 13.30 2.81 8.05
N ALA A 205 14.21 2.29 8.87
CA ALA A 205 15.08 1.17 8.48
C ALA A 205 14.28 -0.13 8.21
N ILE A 206 13.31 -0.47 9.06
CA ILE A 206 12.44 -1.65 8.87
C ILE A 206 11.63 -1.54 7.58
N HIS A 207 11.05 -0.36 7.34
CA HIS A 207 10.21 -0.13 6.18
C HIS A 207 11.04 -0.20 4.89
N PHE A 208 12.09 0.62 4.77
CA PHE A 208 12.90 0.70 3.55
C PHE A 208 13.52 -0.64 3.11
N ALA A 209 13.89 -1.50 4.06
CA ALA A 209 14.52 -2.78 3.75
C ALA A 209 13.59 -3.76 3.00
N GLN A 210 12.27 -3.57 3.08
CA GLN A 210 11.30 -4.45 2.41
C GLN A 210 10.16 -3.72 1.70
N ASP A 211 10.18 -2.38 1.64
CA ASP A 211 9.17 -1.54 1.00
C ASP A 211 8.78 -2.01 -0.41
N SER A 212 9.74 -2.56 -1.17
CA SER A 212 9.49 -3.21 -2.47
C SER A 212 8.40 -4.30 -2.43
N PHE A 213 8.38 -5.14 -1.38
CA PHE A 213 7.37 -6.20 -1.23
C PHE A 213 6.00 -5.62 -0.84
N GLY A 214 5.98 -4.61 0.04
CA GLY A 214 4.77 -3.88 0.39
C GLY A 214 4.15 -3.17 -0.83
N THR A 215 4.97 -2.47 -1.60
CA THR A 215 4.57 -1.82 -2.85
C THR A 215 4.05 -2.84 -3.87
N ALA A 216 4.75 -3.95 -4.06
CA ALA A 216 4.32 -5.00 -4.98
C ALA A 216 2.99 -5.64 -4.56
N THR A 217 2.75 -5.75 -3.25
CA THR A 217 1.48 -6.19 -2.68
C THR A 217 0.34 -5.24 -3.01
N ASN A 218 0.57 -3.92 -2.87
CA ASN A 218 -0.41 -2.90 -3.24
C ASN A 218 -0.79 -3.02 -4.73
N VAL A 219 0.22 -2.97 -5.61
CA VAL A 219 0.05 -2.98 -7.06
C VAL A 219 -0.67 -4.24 -7.55
N CYS A 220 -0.34 -5.39 -6.99
CA CYS A 220 -1.04 -6.65 -7.32
C CYS A 220 -2.48 -6.63 -6.80
N GLY A 221 -2.71 -6.18 -5.57
CA GLY A 221 -4.04 -6.09 -4.98
C GLY A 221 -5.00 -5.15 -5.72
N ASP A 222 -4.48 -4.09 -6.36
CA ASP A 222 -5.26 -3.17 -7.21
C ASP A 222 -6.00 -3.94 -8.33
N GLY A 223 -5.40 -5.00 -8.87
CA GLY A 223 -6.02 -5.84 -9.88
C GLY A 223 -7.21 -6.63 -9.33
N ALA A 224 -7.15 -7.10 -8.09
CA ALA A 224 -8.28 -7.77 -7.43
C ALA A 224 -9.44 -6.79 -7.22
N ILE A 225 -9.15 -5.55 -6.80
CA ILE A 225 -10.15 -4.49 -6.64
C ILE A 225 -10.79 -4.18 -7.99
N ALA A 226 -10.00 -4.01 -9.06
CA ALA A 226 -10.52 -3.75 -10.41
C ALA A 226 -11.49 -4.86 -10.89
N ILE A 227 -11.19 -6.14 -10.60
CA ILE A 227 -12.10 -7.25 -10.91
C ILE A 227 -13.44 -7.13 -10.17
N VAL A 228 -13.42 -6.79 -8.88
CA VAL A 228 -14.63 -6.62 -8.08
C VAL A 228 -15.45 -5.45 -8.61
N VAL A 229 -14.81 -4.30 -8.84
CA VAL A 229 -15.45 -3.08 -9.33
C VAL A 229 -16.07 -3.31 -10.70
N ASP A 230 -15.36 -3.94 -11.65
CA ASP A 230 -15.88 -4.24 -13.00
C ASP A 230 -17.16 -5.08 -12.94
N LYS A 231 -17.20 -6.09 -12.06
CA LYS A 231 -18.39 -6.93 -11.89
C LYS A 231 -19.57 -6.14 -11.34
N LEU A 232 -19.34 -5.27 -10.36
CA LEU A 232 -20.38 -4.43 -9.76
C LEU A 232 -20.93 -3.40 -10.75
N PHE A 233 -20.05 -2.76 -11.53
CA PHE A 233 -20.45 -1.79 -12.56
C PHE A 233 -21.24 -2.45 -13.69
N ARG A 234 -20.78 -3.59 -14.23
CA ARG A 234 -21.52 -4.33 -15.28
C ARG A 234 -22.90 -4.78 -14.80
N LYS A 235 -23.03 -5.24 -13.56
CA LYS A 235 -24.34 -5.60 -12.97
C LYS A 235 -25.30 -4.40 -12.96
N LYS A 236 -24.80 -3.21 -12.62
CA LYS A 236 -25.61 -1.98 -12.57
C LYS A 236 -26.03 -1.52 -13.97
N SER A 237 -25.14 -1.57 -14.95
CA SER A 237 -25.44 -1.24 -16.36
C SER A 237 -26.57 -2.11 -16.91
N ILE A 238 -26.48 -3.43 -16.74
CA ILE A 238 -27.50 -4.39 -17.19
C ILE A 238 -28.84 -4.17 -16.48
N SER A 239 -28.82 -3.84 -15.19
CA SER A 239 -30.04 -3.52 -14.44
C SER A 239 -30.71 -2.24 -14.94
N GLY A 240 -29.93 -1.20 -15.25
CA GLY A 240 -30.43 0.06 -15.81
C GLY A 240 -31.02 -0.11 -17.21
N GLU A 241 -30.34 -0.86 -18.08
CA GLU A 241 -30.87 -1.18 -19.42
C GLU A 241 -32.17 -1.99 -19.35
N LYS A 242 -32.30 -2.92 -18.39
CA LYS A 242 -33.56 -3.65 -18.18
C LYS A 242 -34.69 -2.74 -17.70
N MET A 243 -34.43 -1.84 -16.74
CA MET A 243 -35.43 -0.87 -16.28
C MET A 243 -35.87 0.06 -17.40
N ILE A 244 -34.93 0.58 -18.21
CA ILE A 244 -35.28 1.43 -19.36
C ILE A 244 -36.09 0.65 -20.38
N LYS A 245 -35.75 -0.62 -20.66
CA LYS A 245 -36.56 -1.44 -21.57
C LYS A 245 -37.96 -1.72 -21.02
N GLU A 246 -38.12 -1.95 -19.71
CA GLU A 246 -39.42 -2.11 -19.08
C GLU A 246 -40.24 -0.81 -19.07
N GLU A 247 -39.62 0.34 -18.83
CA GLU A 247 -40.30 1.65 -18.90
C GLU A 247 -40.68 2.05 -20.33
N VAL A 248 -39.83 1.76 -21.32
CA VAL A 248 -40.04 2.19 -22.72
C VAL A 248 -40.90 1.21 -23.51
N PHE A 249 -40.82 -0.11 -23.23
CA PHE A 249 -41.53 -1.14 -23.98
C PHE A 249 -42.59 -1.89 -23.16
N GLY A 250 -42.74 -1.61 -21.86
CA GLY A 250 -43.77 -2.19 -20.99
C GLY A 250 -45.19 -1.68 -21.25
N GLU A 251 -45.37 -0.60 -22.02
CA GLU A 251 -46.69 -0.08 -22.42
C GLU A 251 -47.25 -0.73 -23.72
N VAL A 252 -46.57 -1.72 -24.33
CA VAL A 252 -46.96 -2.27 -25.65
C VAL A 252 -47.42 -3.74 -25.58
N ILE A 253 -47.86 -4.25 -24.42
CA ILE A 253 -48.52 -5.58 -24.33
C ILE A 253 -49.78 -5.49 -23.50
#